data_AF-A0A7K0FFR2-F1
#
_entry.id   AF-A0A7K0FFR2-F1
#
_cell.length_a   1.000
_cell.length_b   1.000
_cell.length_c   1.000
_cell.angle_alpha   90.00
_cell.angle_beta   90.00
_cell.angle_gamma   90.00
#
_symmetry.space_group_name_H-M   'P 1'
#
loop_
_entity.id
_entity.type
_entity.pdbx_description
1 polymer ?
#
loop_
_entity_poly.entity_id
_entity_poly.type
_entity_poly.pdbx_seq_one_letter_code
_entity_poly.pdbx_strand_id
1 'polypeptide(L)'
;MDDFVAPISKLAVILEKMVDKKDIEKLIVQNKKSNLINHFKDSQSYNTTKYSGEIRNKEILIWRSAYFIRGVYPIFHLTFDQNNKLKEIKMEKNPFNIFLDRVTIVVLIILVITVFISTNLITTIFAILAITVIGFLMRLLLAKSKIFESKILIEELKTTINNLDALNNSKQKKDQNLENEKVNEWSFSKIMSRILIYPFCLILIWLAITFMIPEGKIIEGIFAITVALAYPISDLLIINKKKL
;
A
#
# COMPACT_ATOMS: atom_id res chain seq x y z
N MET A 1 -13.66 -16.62 -9.82
CA MET A 1 -12.70 -15.50 -9.93
C MET A 1 -13.20 -14.31 -9.10
N ASP A 2 -13.80 -14.59 -7.93
CA ASP A 2 -14.41 -13.58 -7.04
C ASP A 2 -13.83 -13.61 -5.61
N ASP A 3 -12.89 -14.52 -5.31
CA ASP A 3 -12.33 -14.70 -3.95
C ASP A 3 -11.04 -13.91 -3.69
N PHE A 4 -10.52 -13.17 -4.67
CA PHE A 4 -9.27 -12.40 -4.52
C PHE A 4 -9.48 -10.94 -4.12
N VAL A 5 -10.74 -10.52 -3.97
CA VAL A 5 -11.13 -9.21 -3.47
C VAL A 5 -12.08 -9.44 -2.31
N ALA A 6 -11.57 -9.89 -1.17
CA ALA A 6 -12.24 -9.59 0.09
C ALA A 6 -12.34 -8.07 0.14
N PRO A 7 -13.54 -7.48 0.04
CA PRO A 7 -13.64 -6.06 -0.10
C PRO A 7 -13.23 -5.50 1.25
N ILE A 8 -12.24 -4.60 1.23
CA ILE A 8 -11.81 -3.81 2.40
C ILE A 8 -13.03 -3.18 3.13
N SER A 9 -14.17 -3.04 2.44
CA SER A 9 -15.46 -2.60 2.97
C SER A 9 -16.18 -3.59 3.91
N LYS A 10 -15.76 -4.84 4.04
CA LYS A 10 -16.38 -5.85 4.93
C LYS A 10 -15.53 -6.22 6.15
N LEU A 11 -14.72 -5.29 6.64
CA LEU A 11 -14.19 -5.38 8.00
C LEU A 11 -15.02 -4.45 8.90
N ALA A 12 -16.31 -4.76 9.05
CA ALA A 12 -17.11 -4.23 10.14
C ALA A 12 -16.59 -4.90 11.42
N VAL A 13 -15.70 -4.22 12.13
CA VAL A 13 -15.19 -4.73 13.41
C VAL A 13 -16.01 -4.07 14.51
N ILE A 14 -16.77 -4.89 15.23
CA ILE A 14 -17.45 -4.50 16.45
C ILE A 14 -16.38 -4.46 17.54
N LEU A 15 -16.11 -3.28 18.08
CA LEU A 15 -15.32 -3.17 19.31
C LEU A 15 -16.20 -3.61 20.47
N GLU A 16 -15.67 -4.49 21.33
CA GLU A 16 -16.39 -5.00 22.51
C GLU A 16 -16.62 -3.91 23.60
N LYS A 17 -16.05 -2.70 23.45
CA LYS A 17 -15.99 -1.70 24.53
C LYS A 17 -16.31 -0.27 24.06
N MET A 18 -16.90 0.49 24.98
CA MET A 18 -17.63 1.74 24.75
C MET A 18 -16.75 3.00 24.84
N VAL A 19 -16.03 3.31 23.75
CA VAL A 19 -15.21 4.54 23.64
C VAL A 19 -16.08 5.76 23.35
N ASP A 20 -15.85 6.88 24.04
CA ASP A 20 -16.53 8.14 23.77
C ASP A 20 -15.97 8.88 22.54
N LYS A 21 -16.87 9.45 21.75
CA LYS A 21 -16.53 10.29 20.59
C LYS A 21 -15.51 11.38 20.93
N LYS A 22 -15.68 12.06 22.06
CA LYS A 22 -14.81 13.17 22.49
C LYS A 22 -13.36 12.74 22.70
N ASP A 23 -13.10 11.48 23.05
CA ASP A 23 -11.73 11.00 23.23
C ASP A 23 -11.07 10.69 21.90
N ILE A 24 -11.84 10.17 20.94
CA ILE A 24 -11.37 9.96 19.57
C ILE A 24 -11.11 11.29 18.87
N GLU A 25 -11.92 12.33 19.14
CA GLU A 25 -11.69 13.68 18.61
C GLU A 25 -10.30 14.23 19.01
N LYS A 26 -9.79 13.87 20.20
CA LYS A 26 -8.45 14.28 20.66
C LYS A 26 -7.31 13.65 19.87
N LEU A 27 -7.55 12.52 19.19
CA LEU A 27 -6.54 11.88 18.32
C LEU A 27 -6.28 12.70 17.05
N ILE A 28 -7.27 13.50 16.63
CA ILE A 28 -7.19 14.28 15.40
C ILE A 28 -6.37 15.55 15.66
N VAL A 29 -5.13 15.56 15.16
CA VAL A 29 -4.25 16.72 15.24
C VAL A 29 -4.56 17.71 14.13
N GLN A 30 -4.99 17.21 12.97
CA GLN A 30 -5.28 18.02 11.78
C GLN A 30 -6.75 17.88 11.38
N ASN A 31 -7.57 18.83 11.81
CA ASN A 31 -8.96 18.89 11.39
C ASN A 31 -9.05 19.37 9.93
N LYS A 32 -9.35 18.45 9.02
CA LYS A 32 -9.39 18.66 7.57
C LYS A 32 -10.63 17.98 7.02
N LYS A 33 -11.27 18.59 6.00
CA LYS A 33 -12.35 17.92 5.26
C LYS A 33 -11.79 16.79 4.39
N SER A 34 -12.50 15.66 4.32
CA SER A 34 -12.21 14.57 3.39
C SER A 34 -12.58 14.98 1.97
N ASN A 35 -11.58 15.47 1.22
CA ASN A 35 -11.74 15.86 -0.18
C ASN A 35 -10.45 15.61 -0.97
N LEU A 36 -10.57 15.59 -2.30
CA LEU A 36 -9.46 15.27 -3.20
C LEU A 36 -8.20 16.11 -2.94
N ILE A 37 -8.35 17.42 -2.72
CA ILE A 37 -7.22 18.34 -2.56
C ILE A 37 -6.46 18.06 -1.27
N ASN A 38 -7.19 17.83 -0.17
CA ASN A 38 -6.57 17.54 1.12
C ASN A 38 -5.86 16.18 1.09
N HIS A 39 -6.45 15.16 0.48
CA HIS A 39 -5.80 13.86 0.32
C HIS A 39 -4.61 13.91 -0.64
N PHE A 40 -4.67 14.74 -1.68
CA PHE A 40 -3.50 14.99 -2.54
C PHE A 40 -2.37 15.62 -1.72
N LYS A 41 -2.63 16.68 -0.95
CA LYS A 41 -1.60 17.30 -0.09
C LYS A 41 -1.03 16.32 0.94
N ASP A 42 -1.89 15.55 1.60
CA ASP A 42 -1.47 14.54 2.57
C ASP A 42 -0.68 13.40 1.91
N SER A 43 -0.90 13.10 0.62
CA SER A 43 -0.07 12.15 -0.12
C SER A 43 1.36 12.64 -0.38
N GLN A 44 1.56 13.96 -0.41
CA GLN A 44 2.86 14.60 -0.65
C GLN A 44 3.68 14.74 0.63
N SER A 45 3.03 14.79 1.81
CA SER A 45 3.69 14.91 3.10
C SER A 45 3.57 13.64 3.93
N TYR A 46 4.70 13.01 4.27
CA TYR A 46 4.72 11.85 5.16
C TYR A 46 4.39 12.28 6.59
N ASN A 47 3.28 11.77 7.12
CA ASN A 47 2.87 11.96 8.50
C ASN A 47 2.29 10.65 9.05
N THR A 48 3.15 9.88 9.72
CA THR A 48 2.80 8.61 10.37
C THR A 48 2.47 8.75 11.84
N THR A 49 2.75 9.90 12.43
CA THR A 49 2.61 10.13 13.88
C THR A 49 1.32 10.87 14.25
N LYS A 50 0.73 11.62 13.31
CA LYS A 50 -0.48 12.42 13.59
C LYS A 50 -1.64 11.96 12.72
N TYR A 51 -2.81 11.81 13.34
CA TYR A 51 -4.03 11.59 12.60
C TYR A 51 -4.59 12.90 12.04
N SER A 52 -4.97 12.85 10.77
CA SER A 52 -5.85 13.82 10.13
C SER A 52 -7.28 13.32 10.22
N GLY A 53 -8.25 14.22 10.27
CA GLY A 53 -9.64 13.77 10.31
C GLY A 53 -10.66 14.88 10.10
N GLU A 54 -11.87 14.44 9.75
CA GLU A 54 -13.07 15.27 9.63
C GLU A 54 -14.05 14.85 10.73
N ILE A 55 -14.38 15.79 11.62
CA ILE A 55 -15.36 15.56 12.69
C ILE A 55 -16.74 15.93 12.17
N ARG A 56 -17.67 14.97 12.14
CA ARG A 56 -19.08 15.17 11.81
C ARG A 56 -19.94 14.87 13.04
N ASN A 57 -21.26 15.07 12.95
CA ASN A 57 -22.15 14.90 14.12
C ASN A 57 -22.14 13.47 14.68
N LYS A 58 -22.41 12.45 13.83
CA LYS A 58 -22.49 11.03 14.21
C LYS A 58 -21.37 10.17 13.63
N GLU A 59 -20.39 10.80 13.02
CA GLU A 59 -19.30 10.12 12.32
C GLU A 59 -18.01 10.91 12.50
N ILE A 60 -16.89 10.21 12.58
CA ILE A 60 -15.56 10.78 12.45
C ILE A 60 -14.88 10.06 11.31
N LEU A 61 -14.38 10.83 10.34
CA LEU A 61 -13.45 10.32 9.35
C LEU A 61 -12.05 10.53 9.88
N ILE A 62 -11.29 9.46 10.06
CA ILE A 62 -9.90 9.56 10.50
C ILE A 62 -8.99 8.86 9.51
N TRP A 63 -7.84 9.45 9.24
CA TRP A 63 -6.83 8.85 8.38
C TRP A 63 -5.42 9.26 8.80
N ARG A 64 -4.46 8.47 8.35
CA ARG A 64 -3.04 8.79 8.43
C ARG A 64 -2.35 8.23 7.20
N SER A 65 -1.29 8.89 6.78
CA SER A 65 -0.45 8.38 5.69
C SER A 65 0.30 7.14 6.16
N ALA A 66 0.61 6.23 5.23
CA ALA A 66 1.43 5.05 5.48
C ALA A 66 2.71 5.11 4.63
N TYR A 67 3.71 4.32 5.03
CA TYR A 67 5.05 4.38 4.42
C TYR A 67 5.03 3.91 2.96
N PHE A 68 4.41 2.77 2.64
CA PHE A 68 4.35 2.27 1.26
C PHE A 68 3.15 2.82 0.47
N ILE A 69 1.95 2.89 1.05
CA ILE A 69 0.73 3.31 0.36
C ILE A 69 0.45 4.81 0.43
N ARG A 70 1.49 5.67 0.47
CA ARG A 70 1.44 7.15 0.65
C ARG A 70 0.13 7.86 0.29
N GLY A 71 -0.37 7.72 -0.94
CA GLY A 71 -1.63 8.35 -1.40
C GLY A 71 -2.85 7.42 -1.46
N VAL A 72 -2.67 6.14 -1.15
CA VAL A 72 -3.61 5.04 -1.34
C VAL A 72 -4.10 4.48 0.03
N TYR A 73 -3.78 5.16 1.13
CA TYR A 73 -4.23 4.80 2.48
C TYR A 73 -5.77 4.79 2.61
N PRO A 74 -6.33 3.94 3.48
CA PRO A 74 -7.76 3.93 3.78
C PRO A 74 -8.16 5.13 4.65
N ILE A 75 -9.41 5.56 4.49
CA ILE A 75 -10.09 6.42 5.46
C ILE A 75 -10.89 5.51 6.38
N PHE A 76 -10.77 5.72 7.68
CA PHE A 76 -11.55 5.02 8.68
C PHE A 76 -12.77 5.87 9.05
N HIS A 77 -13.94 5.31 8.81
CA HIS A 77 -15.23 5.88 9.17
C HIS A 77 -15.65 5.30 10.51
N LEU A 78 -15.54 6.11 11.55
CA LEU A 78 -15.95 5.78 12.91
C LEU A 78 -17.39 6.28 13.09
N THR A 79 -18.35 5.38 13.27
CA THR A 79 -19.76 5.78 13.48
C THR A 79 -20.13 5.65 14.95
N PHE A 80 -20.96 6.59 15.40
CA PHE A 80 -21.35 6.71 16.81
C PHE A 80 -22.85 6.47 16.99
N ASP A 81 -23.20 5.88 18.13
CA ASP A 81 -24.60 5.71 18.52
C ASP A 81 -25.21 7.02 19.07
N GLN A 82 -26.45 6.94 19.59
CA GLN A 82 -27.14 8.10 20.17
C GLN A 82 -26.48 8.61 21.46
N ASN A 83 -25.69 7.77 22.14
CA ASN A 83 -24.96 8.09 23.36
C ASN A 83 -23.53 8.58 23.06
N ASN A 84 -23.20 8.85 21.80
CA ASN A 84 -21.86 9.19 21.33
C ASN A 84 -20.80 8.11 21.60
N LYS A 85 -21.21 6.84 21.71
CA LYS A 85 -20.31 5.70 21.83
C LYS A 85 -19.95 5.15 20.48
N LEU A 86 -18.69 4.76 20.32
CA LEU A 86 -18.20 4.16 19.09
C LEU A 86 -18.92 2.83 18.83
N LYS A 87 -19.57 2.72 17.67
CA LYS A 87 -20.36 1.56 17.27
C LYS A 87 -19.65 0.71 16.23
N GLU A 88 -19.05 1.36 15.23
CA GLU A 88 -18.50 0.65 14.06
C GLU A 88 -17.33 1.43 13.47
N ILE A 89 -16.32 0.69 12.99
CA ILE A 89 -15.24 1.20 12.15
C ILE A 89 -15.36 0.59 10.77
N LYS A 90 -15.55 1.42 9.75
CA LYS A 90 -15.49 1.02 8.33
C LYS A 90 -14.26 1.58 7.64
N MET A 91 -13.79 0.90 6.61
CA MET A 91 -12.69 1.37 5.76
C MET A 91 -13.18 1.71 4.36
N GLU A 92 -12.81 2.90 3.90
CA GLU A 92 -13.11 3.36 2.53
C GLU A 92 -11.85 3.84 1.81
N LYS A 93 -11.91 3.88 0.48
CA LYS A 93 -10.83 4.47 -0.33
C LYS A 93 -10.88 5.99 -0.17
N ASN A 94 -9.72 6.60 0.03
CA ASN A 94 -9.66 8.06 0.00
C ASN A 94 -9.96 8.61 -1.42
N PRO A 95 -10.53 9.82 -1.54
CA PRO A 95 -10.83 10.47 -2.82
C PRO A 95 -9.65 10.54 -3.81
N PHE A 96 -8.42 10.73 -3.32
CA PHE A 96 -7.23 10.79 -4.18
C PHE A 96 -6.88 9.42 -4.78
N ASN A 97 -7.04 8.33 -4.02
CA ASN A 97 -6.93 6.96 -4.52
C ASN A 97 -7.91 6.69 -5.66
N ILE A 98 -9.17 7.10 -5.50
CA ILE A 98 -10.20 6.95 -6.55
C ILE A 98 -9.81 7.76 -7.80
N PHE A 99 -9.26 8.96 -7.63
CA PHE A 99 -8.74 9.77 -8.73
C PHE A 99 -7.57 9.09 -9.45
N LEU A 100 -6.59 8.57 -8.71
CA LEU A 100 -5.43 7.85 -9.28
C LEU A 100 -5.86 6.61 -10.07
N ASP A 101 -6.83 5.83 -9.58
CA ASP A 101 -7.40 4.69 -10.31
C ASP A 101 -7.91 5.12 -11.70
N ARG A 102 -8.62 6.27 -11.77
CA ARG A 102 -9.16 6.81 -13.03
C ARG A 102 -8.07 7.33 -13.96
N VAL A 103 -7.13 8.12 -13.44
CA VAL A 103 -6.01 8.67 -14.23
C VAL A 103 -5.16 7.54 -14.82
N THR A 104 -4.90 6.49 -14.04
CA THR A 104 -4.12 5.33 -14.50
C THR A 104 -4.77 4.67 -15.72
N ILE A 105 -6.10 4.50 -15.71
CA ILE A 105 -6.83 3.93 -16.86
C ILE A 105 -6.67 4.82 -18.10
N VAL A 106 -6.82 6.14 -17.94
CA VAL A 106 -6.69 7.09 -19.05
C VAL A 106 -5.27 7.05 -19.64
N VAL A 107 -4.24 7.04 -18.79
CA VAL A 107 -2.84 6.94 -19.23
C VAL A 107 -2.58 5.64 -19.98
N LEU A 108 -3.12 4.51 -19.51
CA LEU A 108 -2.97 3.22 -20.20
C LEU A 108 -3.65 3.22 -21.57
N ILE A 109 -4.82 3.84 -21.71
CA ILE A 109 -5.51 3.97 -23.00
C ILE A 109 -4.66 4.80 -23.97
N ILE A 110 -4.15 5.95 -23.53
CA ILE A 110 -3.28 6.81 -24.34
C ILE A 110 -2.02 6.06 -24.77
N LEU A 111 -1.40 5.30 -23.87
CA LEU A 111 -0.23 4.48 -24.16
C LEU A 111 -0.53 3.45 -25.26
N VAL A 112 -1.63 2.70 -25.14
CA VAL A 112 -2.05 1.70 -26.13
C VAL A 112 -2.31 2.34 -27.50
N ILE A 113 -3.00 3.49 -27.54
CA ILE A 113 -3.25 4.23 -28.78
C ILE A 113 -1.93 4.68 -29.41
N THR A 114 -1.00 5.19 -28.61
CA THR A 114 0.31 5.65 -29.08
C THR A 114 1.12 4.51 -29.71
N VAL A 115 1.15 3.35 -29.06
CA VAL A 115 1.79 2.14 -29.60
C VAL A 115 1.12 1.72 -30.90
N PHE A 116 -0.21 1.69 -30.94
CA PHE A 116 -0.97 1.30 -32.12
C PHE A 116 -0.68 2.19 -33.34
N ILE A 117 -0.53 3.51 -33.15
CA ILE A 117 -0.26 4.45 -34.24
C ILE A 117 1.22 4.42 -34.68
N SER A 118 2.14 4.15 -33.75
CA SER A 118 3.58 4.27 -34.02
C SER A 118 4.25 2.99 -34.53
N THR A 119 3.60 1.82 -34.42
CA THR A 119 4.19 0.54 -34.81
C THR A 119 3.31 -0.31 -35.72
N ASN A 120 3.92 -1.28 -36.40
CA ASN A 120 3.17 -2.24 -37.22
C ASN A 120 2.31 -3.18 -36.33
N LEU A 121 1.35 -3.88 -36.95
CA LEU A 121 0.36 -4.67 -36.20
C LEU A 121 0.98 -5.77 -35.33
N ILE A 122 2.02 -6.45 -35.83
CA ILE A 122 2.69 -7.55 -35.10
C ILE A 122 3.37 -7.00 -33.84
N THR A 123 4.16 -5.93 -33.98
CA THR A 123 4.82 -5.28 -32.84
C THR A 123 3.81 -4.71 -31.85
N THR A 124 2.72 -4.12 -32.33
CA THR A 124 1.63 -3.61 -31.48
C THR A 124 1.00 -4.72 -30.63
N ILE A 125 0.72 -5.90 -31.20
CA ILE A 125 0.14 -7.04 -30.46
C ILE A 125 1.09 -7.49 -29.34
N PHE A 126 2.38 -7.67 -29.63
CA PHE A 126 3.37 -8.06 -28.62
C PHE A 126 3.56 -6.99 -27.54
N ALA A 127 3.59 -5.71 -27.92
CA ALA A 127 3.69 -4.61 -26.97
C ALA A 127 2.48 -4.53 -26.03
N ILE A 128 1.25 -4.65 -26.56
CA ILE A 128 0.03 -4.68 -25.73
C ILE A 128 0.04 -5.87 -24.79
N LEU A 129 0.44 -7.06 -25.25
CA LEU A 129 0.56 -8.26 -24.42
C LEU A 129 1.55 -8.03 -23.27
N ALA A 130 2.74 -7.50 -23.57
CA ALA A 130 3.77 -7.20 -22.58
C ALA A 130 3.28 -6.17 -21.54
N ILE A 131 2.69 -5.05 -22.00
CA ILE A 131 2.12 -4.00 -21.13
C ILE A 131 1.03 -4.59 -20.23
N THR A 132 0.17 -5.46 -20.77
CA THR A 132 -0.93 -6.07 -20.01
C THR A 132 -0.40 -7.01 -18.93
N VAL A 133 0.59 -7.85 -19.25
CA VAL A 133 1.23 -8.75 -18.28
C VAL A 133 1.92 -7.96 -17.18
N ILE A 134 2.72 -6.96 -17.54
CA ILE A 134 3.43 -6.10 -16.58
C ILE A 134 2.43 -5.35 -15.69
N GLY A 135 1.41 -4.75 -16.29
CA GLY A 135 0.35 -4.03 -15.58
C GLY A 135 -0.43 -4.93 -14.63
N PHE A 136 -0.72 -6.16 -15.03
CA PHE A 136 -1.37 -7.15 -14.19
C PHE A 136 -0.50 -7.54 -12.98
N LEU A 137 0.78 -7.84 -13.20
CA LEU A 137 1.73 -8.16 -12.13
C LEU A 137 1.88 -7.00 -11.14
N MET A 138 2.02 -5.77 -11.64
CA MET A 138 2.07 -4.57 -10.81
C MET A 138 0.79 -4.35 -10.01
N ARG A 139 -0.38 -4.60 -10.60
CA ARG A 139 -1.66 -4.50 -9.90
C ARG A 139 -1.77 -5.51 -8.77
N LEU A 140 -1.33 -6.75 -8.98
CA LEU A 140 -1.29 -7.78 -7.93
C LEU A 140 -0.37 -7.36 -6.78
N LEU A 141 0.81 -6.84 -7.11
CA LEU A 141 1.79 -6.34 -6.14
C LEU A 141 1.19 -5.22 -5.28
N LEU A 142 0.62 -4.19 -5.91
CA LEU A 142 -0.01 -3.06 -5.23
C LEU A 142 -1.21 -3.50 -4.38
N ALA A 143 -2.03 -4.43 -4.87
CA ALA A 143 -3.17 -4.96 -4.13
C ALA A 143 -2.72 -5.68 -2.84
N LYS A 144 -1.68 -6.52 -2.91
CA LYS A 144 -1.11 -7.19 -1.73
C LYS A 144 -0.52 -6.17 -0.75
N SER A 145 0.21 -5.17 -1.24
CA SER A 145 0.74 -4.07 -0.41
C SER A 145 -0.35 -3.34 0.34
N LYS A 146 -1.42 -3.00 -0.37
CA LYS A 146 -2.54 -2.27 0.20
C LYS A 146 -3.22 -3.07 1.29
N ILE A 147 -3.53 -4.35 1.05
CA ILE A 147 -4.18 -5.20 2.05
C ILE A 147 -3.32 -5.29 3.31
N PHE A 148 -2.01 -5.49 3.15
CA PHE A 148 -1.09 -5.61 4.27
C PHE A 148 -1.01 -4.32 5.09
N GLU A 149 -0.76 -3.18 4.45
CA GLU A 149 -0.66 -1.92 5.19
C GLU A 149 -2.01 -1.47 5.76
N SER A 150 -3.13 -1.68 5.07
CA SER A 150 -4.46 -1.43 5.64
C SER A 150 -4.69 -2.24 6.92
N LYS A 151 -4.21 -3.49 6.99
CA LYS A 151 -4.28 -4.32 8.21
C LYS A 151 -3.44 -3.73 9.35
N ILE A 152 -2.24 -3.27 9.07
CA ILE A 152 -1.40 -2.61 10.09
C ILE A 152 -2.08 -1.33 10.60
N LEU A 153 -2.60 -0.50 9.68
CA LEU A 153 -3.24 0.76 10.03
C LEU A 153 -4.51 0.57 10.89
N ILE A 154 -5.32 -0.46 10.61
CA ILE A 154 -6.51 -0.75 11.42
C ILE A 154 -6.14 -1.28 12.80
N GLU A 155 -5.14 -2.17 12.90
CA GLU A 155 -4.71 -2.70 14.21
C GLU A 155 -4.09 -1.60 15.08
N GLU A 156 -3.25 -0.74 14.52
CA GLU A 156 -2.72 0.41 15.25
C GLU A 156 -3.81 1.40 15.69
N LEU A 157 -4.83 1.64 14.84
CA LEU A 157 -5.98 2.46 15.23
C LEU A 157 -6.75 1.83 16.39
N LYS A 158 -7.01 0.52 16.34
CA LYS A 158 -7.69 -0.21 17.43
C LYS A 158 -6.89 -0.13 18.72
N THR A 159 -5.58 -0.39 18.67
CA THR A 159 -4.70 -0.31 19.84
C THR A 159 -4.71 1.10 20.43
N THR A 160 -4.65 2.14 19.59
CA THR A 160 -4.73 3.54 20.03
C THR A 160 -6.06 3.83 20.72
N ILE A 161 -7.18 3.38 20.15
CA ILE A 161 -8.52 3.56 20.71
C ILE A 161 -8.67 2.79 22.03
N ASN A 162 -8.21 1.54 22.11
CA ASN A 162 -8.25 0.74 23.33
C ASN A 162 -7.41 1.35 24.46
N ASN A 163 -6.29 1.98 24.12
CA ASN A 163 -5.44 2.66 25.09
C ASN A 163 -6.10 3.94 25.64
N LEU A 164 -6.92 4.65 24.85
CA LEU A 164 -7.71 5.78 25.36
C LEU A 164 -8.71 5.33 26.42
N ASP A 165 -9.39 4.21 26.17
CA ASP A 165 -10.31 3.62 27.14
C ASP A 165 -9.60 3.14 28.40
N ALA A 166 -8.41 2.55 28.28
CA ALA A 166 -7.61 2.17 29.44
C ALA A 166 -7.19 3.38 30.27
N LEU A 167 -6.84 4.50 29.61
CA LEU A 167 -6.48 5.75 30.28
C LEU A 167 -7.68 6.39 31.01
N ASN A 168 -8.87 6.31 30.41
CA ASN A 168 -10.11 6.86 30.98
C ASN A 168 -10.68 6.00 32.12
N ASN A 169 -10.52 4.67 32.05
CA ASN A 169 -11.06 3.74 33.05
C ASN A 169 -10.06 3.39 34.17
N SER A 170 -8.82 3.90 34.13
CA SER A 170 -7.79 3.46 35.06
C SER A 170 -6.74 4.53 35.37
N LYS A 171 -6.87 5.04 36.60
CA LYS A 171 -5.77 5.44 37.49
C LYS A 171 -5.00 4.22 38.02
N GLN A 172 -5.04 3.06 37.35
CA GLN A 172 -4.63 1.77 37.89
C GLN A 172 -4.30 0.72 36.80
N LYS A 173 -3.19 0.92 36.10
CA LYS A 173 -2.19 -0.13 35.78
C LYS A 173 -1.11 0.46 34.88
N LYS A 174 -0.06 0.91 35.56
CA LYS A 174 1.30 0.74 35.07
C LYS A 174 1.50 -0.74 34.76
N ASP A 175 2.26 -1.04 33.72
CA ASP A 175 2.63 -2.37 33.22
C ASP A 175 1.60 -3.03 32.30
N GLN A 176 1.65 -2.63 31.03
CA GLN A 176 1.63 -3.61 29.96
C GLN A 176 2.85 -3.41 29.09
N ASN A 177 3.67 -4.45 29.10
CA ASN A 177 4.89 -4.59 28.34
C ASN A 177 4.74 -4.02 26.93
N LEU A 178 5.64 -3.11 26.58
CA LEU A 178 6.22 -3.03 25.23
C LEU A 178 6.88 -4.38 24.95
N GLU A 179 6.07 -5.42 24.78
CA GLU A 179 6.54 -6.62 24.12
C GLU A 179 6.79 -6.14 22.69
N ASN A 180 8.08 -5.95 22.40
CA ASN A 180 8.59 -5.80 21.07
C ASN A 180 7.91 -6.87 20.22
N GLU A 181 6.85 -6.49 19.50
CA GLU A 181 6.29 -7.31 18.44
C GLU A 181 7.49 -7.65 17.58
N LYS A 182 7.88 -8.92 17.61
CA LYS A 182 8.91 -9.49 16.76
C LYS A 182 8.62 -8.96 15.37
N VAL A 183 9.41 -7.98 14.94
CA VAL A 183 9.38 -7.44 13.59
C VAL A 183 9.58 -8.66 12.71
N ASN A 184 8.48 -9.14 12.15
CA ASN A 184 8.42 -10.38 11.42
C ASN A 184 9.51 -10.28 10.35
N GLU A 185 10.54 -11.13 10.44
CA GLU A 185 11.78 -11.06 9.65
C GLU A 185 11.53 -11.15 8.13
N TRP A 186 10.31 -11.51 7.75
CA TRP A 186 9.71 -11.27 6.45
C TRP A 186 9.22 -9.81 6.35
N SER A 187 10.15 -8.86 6.45
CA SER A 187 9.85 -7.46 6.14
C SER A 187 9.27 -7.41 4.72
N PHE A 188 8.01 -7.00 4.61
CA PHE A 188 7.28 -6.83 3.37
C PHE A 188 8.10 -6.07 2.31
N SER A 189 8.98 -5.16 2.75
CA SER A 189 9.96 -4.46 1.92
C SER A 189 10.86 -5.42 1.10
N LYS A 190 11.27 -6.56 1.66
CA LYS A 190 12.12 -7.56 1.01
C LYS A 190 11.36 -8.41 0.00
N ILE A 191 10.10 -8.74 0.28
CA ILE A 191 9.25 -9.46 -0.68
C ILE A 191 8.90 -8.53 -1.86
N MET A 192 8.57 -7.28 -1.54
CA MET A 192 8.32 -6.21 -2.51
C MET A 192 9.53 -5.98 -3.42
N SER A 193 10.73 -5.85 -2.84
CA SER A 193 11.95 -5.67 -3.63
C SER A 193 12.22 -6.87 -4.54
N ARG A 194 11.96 -8.10 -4.08
CA ARG A 194 12.11 -9.32 -4.90
C ARG A 194 11.14 -9.35 -6.08
N ILE A 195 9.86 -9.07 -5.86
CA ILE A 195 8.86 -9.10 -6.94
C ILE A 195 9.10 -7.99 -7.97
N LEU A 196 9.66 -6.85 -7.58
CA LEU A 196 10.01 -5.77 -8.50
C LEU A 196 11.33 -6.05 -9.25
N ILE A 197 12.37 -6.42 -8.51
CA ILE A 197 13.73 -6.51 -9.04
C ILE A 197 13.93 -7.80 -9.84
N TYR A 198 13.29 -8.92 -9.48
CA TYR A 198 13.48 -10.18 -10.21
C TYR A 198 12.98 -10.11 -11.66
N PRO A 199 11.76 -9.63 -11.96
CA PRO A 199 11.32 -9.44 -13.34
C PRO A 199 12.18 -8.41 -14.09
N PHE A 200 12.62 -7.35 -13.42
CA PHE A 200 13.52 -6.36 -14.02
C PHE A 200 14.87 -6.98 -14.41
N CYS A 201 15.47 -7.81 -13.54
CA CYS A 201 16.67 -8.58 -13.84
C CYS A 201 16.46 -9.53 -15.03
N LEU A 202 15.32 -10.23 -15.09
CA LEU A 202 14.99 -11.12 -16.21
C LEU A 202 14.83 -10.36 -17.54
N ILE A 203 14.21 -9.19 -17.52
CA ILE A 203 14.09 -8.32 -18.71
C ILE A 203 15.47 -7.83 -19.17
N LEU A 204 16.34 -7.41 -18.25
CA LEU A 204 17.70 -6.99 -18.59
C LEU A 204 18.52 -8.14 -19.22
N ILE A 205 18.42 -9.35 -18.64
CA ILE A 205 19.08 -10.53 -19.20
C ILE A 205 18.52 -10.86 -20.59
N TRP A 206 17.20 -10.80 -20.75
CA TRP A 206 16.56 -11.03 -22.04
C TRP A 206 17.02 -10.02 -23.09
N LEU A 207 16.99 -8.71 -22.79
CA LEU A 207 17.45 -7.64 -23.69
C LEU A 207 18.93 -7.79 -24.07
N ALA A 208 19.78 -8.17 -23.11
CA ALA A 208 21.19 -8.39 -23.38
C ALA A 208 21.40 -9.54 -24.38
N ILE A 209 20.67 -10.64 -24.23
CA ILE A 209 20.78 -11.83 -25.10
C ILE A 209 20.15 -11.59 -26.46
N THR A 210 18.99 -10.93 -26.55
CA THR A 210 18.23 -10.82 -27.80
C THR A 210 18.58 -9.61 -28.65
N PHE A 211 19.10 -8.53 -28.06
CA PHE A 211 19.43 -7.30 -28.78
C PHE A 211 20.91 -6.94 -28.72
N MET A 212 21.52 -6.92 -27.52
CA MET A 212 22.87 -6.36 -27.38
C MET A 212 23.97 -7.28 -27.96
N ILE A 213 23.95 -8.56 -27.58
CA ILE A 213 24.95 -9.53 -28.05
C ILE A 213 24.85 -9.75 -29.58
N PRO A 214 23.65 -9.93 -30.18
CA PRO A 214 23.52 -10.11 -31.63
C PRO A 214 23.93 -8.88 -32.45
N GLU A 215 23.81 -7.66 -31.90
CA GLU A 215 24.28 -6.42 -32.55
C GLU A 215 25.79 -6.19 -32.45
N GLY A 216 26.55 -7.13 -31.88
CA GLY A 216 28.00 -7.03 -31.71
C GLY A 216 28.44 -6.22 -30.49
N LYS A 217 27.50 -5.72 -29.66
CA LYS A 217 27.76 -5.04 -28.38
C LYS A 217 27.98 -6.06 -27.26
N ILE A 218 28.97 -6.92 -27.46
CA ILE A 218 29.21 -8.09 -26.61
C ILE A 218 29.60 -7.66 -25.19
N ILE A 219 30.45 -6.63 -25.05
CA ILE A 219 30.94 -6.15 -23.75
C ILE A 219 29.79 -5.59 -22.92
N GLU A 220 28.92 -4.79 -23.55
CA GLU A 220 27.76 -4.17 -22.92
C GLU A 220 26.69 -5.20 -22.55
N GLY A 221 26.50 -6.21 -23.40
CA GLY A 221 25.61 -7.35 -23.11
C GLY A 221 26.09 -8.17 -21.92
N ILE A 222 27.38 -8.51 -21.85
CA ILE A 222 27.98 -9.21 -20.72
C ILE A 222 27.85 -8.37 -19.44
N PHE A 223 28.16 -7.08 -19.50
CA PHE A 223 28.04 -6.17 -18.37
C PHE A 223 26.60 -6.09 -17.85
N ALA A 224 25.61 -5.96 -18.73
CA ALA A 224 24.19 -5.93 -18.38
C ALA A 224 23.74 -7.21 -17.65
N ILE A 225 24.18 -8.38 -18.13
CA ILE A 225 23.90 -9.68 -17.49
C ILE A 225 24.56 -9.76 -16.11
N THR A 226 25.82 -9.35 -15.97
CA THR A 226 26.52 -9.35 -14.67
C THR A 226 25.82 -8.48 -13.64
N VAL A 227 25.44 -7.25 -14.02
CA VAL A 227 24.69 -6.33 -13.15
C VAL A 227 23.33 -6.89 -12.79
N ALA A 228 22.61 -7.47 -13.76
CA ALA A 228 21.30 -8.07 -13.52
C ALA A 228 21.35 -9.29 -12.58
N LEU A 229 22.43 -10.08 -12.62
CA LEU A 229 22.60 -11.26 -11.75
C LEU A 229 23.12 -10.91 -10.35
N ALA A 230 23.79 -9.77 -10.16
CA ALA A 230 24.38 -9.38 -8.89
C ALA A 230 23.34 -9.34 -7.74
N TYR A 231 22.15 -8.80 -8.00
CA TYR A 231 21.07 -8.72 -7.01
C TYR A 231 20.49 -10.09 -6.62
N PRO A 232 19.96 -10.92 -7.55
CA PRO A 232 19.38 -12.22 -7.20
C PRO A 232 20.40 -13.17 -6.57
N ILE A 233 21.68 -13.15 -7.01
CA ILE A 233 22.74 -13.95 -6.37
C ILE A 233 22.95 -13.51 -4.92
N SER A 234 23.10 -12.20 -4.68
CA SER A 234 23.30 -11.66 -3.33
C SER A 234 22.11 -11.97 -2.40
N ASP A 235 20.89 -11.83 -2.91
CA ASP A 235 19.67 -12.11 -2.15
C ASP A 235 19.53 -13.61 -1.82
N LEU A 236 19.85 -14.52 -2.76
CA LEU A 236 19.90 -15.97 -2.51
C LEU A 236 20.95 -16.35 -1.46
N LEU A 237 22.14 -15.74 -1.53
CA LEU A 237 23.22 -15.98 -0.54
C LEU A 237 22.81 -15.54 0.87
N ILE A 238 22.11 -14.42 1.00
CA ILE A 238 21.59 -13.92 2.29
C ILE A 238 20.50 -14.84 2.83
N ILE A 239 19.63 -15.40 1.99
CA ILE A 239 18.60 -16.37 2.41
C ILE A 239 19.25 -17.66 2.92
N ASN A 240 20.25 -18.19 2.20
CA ASN A 240 20.89 -19.46 2.55
C ASN A 240 21.77 -19.37 3.80
N LYS A 241 22.44 -18.24 4.05
CA LYS A 241 23.23 -18.02 5.27
C LYS A 241 22.40 -17.97 6.56
N LYS A 242 21.08 -17.73 6.47
CA LYS A 242 20.19 -17.66 7.64
C LYS A 242 19.58 -19.01 8.05
N LYS A 243 19.83 -20.07 7.28
CA LYS A 243 19.31 -21.44 7.54
C LYS A 243 20.35 -22.40 8.16
N LEU A 244 21.58 -21.94 8.38
CA LEU A 244 22.64 -22.60 9.14
C LEU A 244 22.72 -21.97 10.53
#